data_AF-A0ABD0Q9J1-F1
#
_entry.id   AF-A0ABD0Q9J1-F1
#
_cell.length_a   1.000
_cell.length_b   1.000
_cell.length_c   1.000
_cell.angle_alpha   90.00
_cell.angle_beta   90.00
_cell.angle_gamma   90.00
#
_symmetry.space_group_name_H-M   'P 1'
#
loop_
_entity.id
_entity.type
_entity.pdbx_description
1 polymer ?
#
loop_
_entity_poly.entity_id
_entity_poly.type
_entity_poly.pdbx_seq_one_letter_code
_entity_poly.pdbx_strand_id
1 'polypeptide(L)' 'ECTATCGLGLRTLYIYCIKQSRLDGKTQKVDDRYCSSQHKPEDKEVCHGDCNPGGWEYSSWSE' A
#
# COMPACT_ATOMS: atom_id res chain seq x y z
N GLU A 1 -1.84 -5.63 -0.28
CA GLU A 1 -3.18 -6.14 -0.59
C GLU A 1 -4.24 -5.42 0.24
N CYS A 2 -5.33 -5.02 -0.39
CA CYS A 2 -6.48 -4.41 0.28
C CYS A 2 -7.38 -5.52 0.85
N THR A 3 -7.92 -5.35 2.06
CA THR A 3 -8.85 -6.33 2.64
C THR A 3 -10.17 -6.40 1.89
N ALA A 4 -10.56 -5.30 1.23
CA ALA A 4 -11.75 -5.24 0.40
C ALA A 4 -11.40 -5.58 -1.05
N THR A 5 -12.16 -6.49 -1.64
CA THR A 5 -12.09 -6.80 -3.07
C THR A 5 -12.70 -5.67 -3.92
N CYS A 6 -13.79 -5.07 -3.44
CA CYS A 6 -14.42 -3.87 -3.98
C CYS A 6 -14.74 -2.89 -2.83
N GLY A 7 -14.50 -1.59 -3.05
CA GLY A 7 -14.96 -0.53 -2.17
C GLY A 7 -14.00 -0.30 -1.01
N LEU A 8 -14.49 0.32 0.07
CA LEU A 8 -13.65 0.71 1.21
C LEU A 8 -13.08 -0.50 1.96
N GLY A 9 -11.77 -0.51 2.16
CA GLY A 9 -11.05 -1.50 2.95
C GLY A 9 -9.82 -0.91 3.65
N LEU A 10 -9.03 -1.79 4.25
CA LEU A 10 -7.75 -1.44 4.88
C LEU A 10 -6.63 -2.24 4.21
N ARG A 11 -5.43 -1.68 4.13
CA ARG A 11 -4.22 -2.44 3.79
C ARG A 11 -3.16 -2.25 4.85
N THR A 12 -2.36 -3.28 5.06
CA THR A 12 -1.18 -3.20 5.93
C THR A 12 0.01 -2.65 5.14
N LEU A 13 0.72 -1.70 5.75
CA LEU A 13 1.93 -1.06 5.25
C LEU A 13 3.17 -1.66 5.90
N TYR A 14 4.21 -1.86 5.10
CA TYR A 14 5.53 -2.25 5.62
C TYR A 14 6.35 -1.02 5.96
N ILE A 15 6.37 -0.67 7.23
CA ILE A 15 7.15 0.47 7.76
C ILE A 15 8.53 -0.02 8.19
N TYR A 16 9.58 0.69 7.75
CA TYR A 16 10.96 0.38 8.09
C TYR A 16 11.72 1.63 8.53
N CYS A 17 12.63 1.47 9.48
CA CYS A 17 13.54 2.54 9.87
C CYS A 17 14.55 2.83 8.75
N ILE A 18 14.79 4.11 8.45
CA ILE A 18 15.80 4.54 7.48
C ILE A 18 16.80 5.51 8.08
N LYS A 19 18.04 5.42 7.62
CA LYS A 19 19.05 6.47 7.77
C LYS A 19 19.08 7.29 6.49
N GLN A 20 18.81 8.59 6.61
CA GLN A 20 18.97 9.54 5.51
C GLN A 20 20.31 10.26 5.65
N SER A 21 21.16 10.16 4.63
CA SER A 21 22.42 10.88 4.57
C SER A 21 22.18 12.28 4.04
N ARG A 22 22.59 13.29 4.81
CA ARG A 22 22.43 14.70 4.42
C ARG A 22 23.41 15.16 3.34
N LEU A 23 24.54 14.48 3.20
CA LEU A 23 25.62 14.86 2.28
C LEU A 23 25.31 14.49 0.83
N ASP A 24 24.73 13.31 0.61
CA ASP A 24 24.44 12.75 -0.71
C ASP A 24 22.95 12.44 -0.93
N GLY A 25 22.09 12.77 0.04
CA GLY A 25 20.62 12.62 -0.06
C GLY A 25 20.13 11.17 -0.04
N LYS A 26 21.01 10.19 0.10
CA LYS A 26 20.66 8.78 0.01
C LYS A 26 19.91 8.30 1.25
N THR A 27 19.01 7.34 1.05
CA THR A 27 18.30 6.65 2.11
C THR A 27 18.75 5.20 2.17
N GLN A 28 18.96 4.69 3.39
CA GLN A 28 19.33 3.31 3.64
C GLN A 28 18.43 2.72 4.71
N LYS A 29 17.83 1.56 4.44
CA LYS A 29 17.10 0.79 5.46
C LYS A 29 18.05 0.34 6.56
N VAL A 30 17.67 0.57 7.81
CA VAL A 30 18.42 0.16 9.00
C VAL A 30 17.52 -0.64 9.93
N ASP A 31 18.10 -1.15 11.01
CA ASP A 31 17.38 -1.88 12.06
C ASP A 31 16.37 -0.97 12.79
N ASP A 32 15.20 -1.51 13.11
CA ASP A 32 14.11 -0.76 13.78
C ASP A 32 14.53 -0.19 15.14
N ARG A 33 15.55 -0.78 15.81
CA ARG A 33 16.10 -0.26 17.08
C ARG A 33 16.56 1.19 16.97
N TYR A 34 17.03 1.64 15.81
CA TYR A 34 17.47 3.02 15.60
C TYR A 34 16.32 4.04 15.57
N CYS A 35 15.08 3.59 15.35
CA CYS A 35 13.87 4.42 15.39
C CYS A 35 13.03 4.17 16.65
N SER A 36 13.48 3.33 17.59
CA SER A 36 12.70 2.89 18.76
C SER A 36 12.26 4.01 19.71
N SER A 37 12.97 5.14 19.71
CA SER A 37 12.61 6.33 20.49
C SER A 37 11.53 7.19 19.83
N GLN A 38 11.19 6.91 18.57
CA GLN A 38 10.20 7.65 17.80
C GLN A 38 8.87 6.90 17.81
N HIS A 39 7.77 7.65 17.75
CA HIS A 39 6.45 7.04 17.60
C HIS A 39 6.34 6.40 16.22
N LYS A 40 6.15 5.07 16.18
CA LYS A 40 5.95 4.34 14.93
C LYS A 40 4.58 4.74 14.34
N PRO A 41 4.50 5.14 13.07
CA PRO A 41 3.21 5.41 12.43
C PRO A 41 2.33 4.16 12.39
N GLU A 42 1.02 4.36 12.23
CA GLU A 42 0.08 3.26 12.01
C GLU A 42 0.48 2.46 10.78
N ASP A 43 0.50 1.13 10.92
CA ASP A 43 0.80 0.20 9.84
C ASP A 43 -0.42 -0.13 8.99
N LYS A 44 -1.53 0.60 9.16
CA LYS A 44 -2.77 0.43 8.40
C LYS A 44 -3.18 1.73 7.75
N GLU A 45 -3.57 1.64 6.49
CA GLU A 45 -4.16 2.75 5.76
C GLU A 45 -5.46 2.34 5.04
N VAL A 46 -6.30 3.32 4.76
CA VAL A 46 -7.50 3.13 3.95
C VAL A 46 -7.11 2.78 2.51
N CYS A 47 -7.77 1.80 1.93
CA CYS A 47 -7.65 1.43 0.53
C CYS A 47 -9.02 1.26 -0.11
N HIS A 48 -9.06 1.25 -1.45
CA HIS A 48 -10.25 0.95 -2.21
C HIS A 48 -9.98 -0.28 -3.09
N GLY A 49 -10.78 -1.32 -2.92
CA GLY A 49 -10.83 -2.45 -3.83
C GLY A 49 -11.52 -2.06 -5.14
N ASP A 50 -11.19 -2.74 -6.23
CA ASP A 50 -11.77 -2.47 -7.54
C ASP A 50 -13.23 -2.96 -7.58
N CYS A 51 -14.15 -2.03 -7.79
CA CYS A 51 -15.58 -2.31 -7.90
C CYS A 51 -16.05 -2.54 -9.33
N ASN A 52 -15.17 -2.66 -10.32
CA ASN A 52 -15.56 -3.02 -11.68
C ASN A 52 -15.71 -4.54 -11.78
N PRO A 53 -16.92 -5.11 -11.61
CA PRO A 53 -17.09 -6.56 -11.52
C PRO A 53 -17.13 -7.22 -12.91
N GLY A 54 -17.12 -6.42 -13.97
CA GLY A 54 -17.27 -6.86 -15.35
C GLY A 54 -17.81 -5.73 -16.22
N GLY A 55 -17.30 -5.63 -17.45
CA GLY A 55 -17.85 -4.77 -18.49
C GLY A 55 -18.81 -5.55 -19.38
N TRP A 56 -19.56 -4.83 -20.22
CA TRP A 56 -20.30 -5.46 -21.31
C TRP A 56 -19.34 -5.79 -22.45
N GLU A 57 -19.44 -7.00 -22.98
CA GLU A 57 -18.77 -7.41 -24.21
C GLU A 57 -19.81 -7.72 -25.30
N TYR A 58 -19.48 -7.39 -26.55
CA TYR A 58 -20.35 -7.71 -27.68
C TYR A 58 -20.29 -9.22 -27.96
N SER A 59 -21.44 -9.87 -28.08
CA SER A 59 -21.54 -11.20 -28.67
C SER A 59 -21.75 -11.10 -30.18
N SER A 60 -21.45 -12.19 -30.90
CA SER A 60 -21.93 -12.34 -32.28
C SER A 60 -23.47 -12.29 -32.33
N TRP A 61 -24.01 -11.76 -33.42
CA TRP A 61 -25.45 -11.77 -33.68
C TRP A 61 -25.97 -13.20 -33.82
N SER A 62 -27.17 -13.46 -33.31
CA SER A 62 -27.88 -14.73 -33.53
C SER A 62 -28.49 -14.77 -34.93
N GLU A 63 -28.42 -15.93 -35.59
CA GLU A 63 -29.13 -16.24 -36.84
C GLU A 63 -30.63 -16.47 -36.60
#